data_AF-A0A660C4P7-F1
#
_entry.id   AF-A0A660C4P7-F1
#
_cell.length_a   1.000
_cell.length_b   1.000
_cell.length_c   1.000
_cell.angle_alpha   90.00
_cell.angle_beta   90.00
_cell.angle_gamma   90.00
#
_symmetry.space_group_name_H-M   'P 1'
#
loop_
_entity.id
_entity.type
_entity.pdbx_description
1 polymer ?
#
loop_
_entity_poly.entity_id
_entity_poly.type
_entity_poly.pdbx_seq_one_letter_code
_entity_poly.pdbx_strand_id
1 'polypeptide(L)'
;MSGRLRTRLLGWWRRLERGHDLLLVARWRQGLRKEARREDDTLRALLLLESLGVDNPVAYETLDVVPYLVADFHAWHRRMGRDEFGDAGVCC
;
A
#
# COMPACT_ATOMS: atom_id res chain seq x y z
N MET A 1 26.97 -14.14 40.38
CA MET A 1 27.03 -14.97 39.15
C MET A 1 25.71 -15.07 38.35
N SER A 2 24.57 -14.63 38.89
CA SER A 2 23.22 -14.78 38.26
C SER A 2 22.95 -13.87 37.03
N GLY A 3 23.53 -12.66 36.96
CA GLY A 3 23.22 -11.69 35.90
C GLY A 3 23.68 -12.08 34.47
N ARG A 4 24.80 -12.81 34.33
CA ARG A 4 25.34 -13.23 33.03
C ARG A 4 24.55 -14.35 32.34
N LEU A 5 23.85 -15.17 33.13
CA LEU A 5 23.00 -16.24 32.61
C LEU A 5 21.69 -15.68 32.07
N ARG A 6 21.10 -14.70 32.77
CA ARG A 6 19.91 -13.97 32.32
C ARG A 6 20.12 -13.24 30.99
N THR A 7 21.24 -12.56 30.79
CA THR A 7 21.51 -11.84 29.53
C THR A 7 21.72 -12.78 28.35
N ARG A 8 22.33 -13.96 28.57
CA ARG A 8 22.46 -15.00 27.54
C ARG A 8 21.12 -15.63 27.16
N LEU A 9 20.27 -15.91 28.13
CA LEU A 9 18.92 -16.43 27.90
C LEU A 9 18.05 -15.43 27.11
N LEU A 10 18.06 -14.15 27.50
CA LEU A 10 17.33 -13.10 26.78
C LEU A 10 17.83 -12.93 25.34
N GLY A 11 19.14 -13.04 25.11
CA GLY A 11 19.73 -12.97 23.78
C GLY A 11 19.42 -14.19 22.90
N TRP A 12 19.19 -15.35 23.50
CA TRP A 12 18.76 -16.57 22.80
C TRP A 12 17.26 -16.53 22.49
N TRP A 13 16.44 -16.05 23.44
CA TRP A 13 15.00 -15.83 23.26
C TRP A 13 14.70 -14.87 22.10
N ARG A 14 15.40 -13.71 22.04
CA ARG A 14 15.28 -12.76 20.92
C ARG A 14 15.70 -13.34 19.56
N ARG A 15 16.57 -14.35 19.53
CA ARG A 15 16.94 -15.04 18.29
C ARG A 15 15.84 -15.98 17.82
N LEU A 16 15.19 -16.66 18.76
CA LEU A 16 14.02 -17.50 18.48
C LEU A 16 12.84 -16.67 17.98
N GLU A 17 12.53 -15.54 18.62
CA GLU A 17 11.46 -14.63 18.18
C GLU A 17 11.67 -14.16 16.73
N ARG A 18 12.90 -13.74 16.38
CA ARG A 18 13.22 -13.35 14.99
C ARG A 18 13.07 -14.51 14.00
N GLY A 19 13.45 -15.73 14.39
CA GLY A 19 13.28 -16.91 13.55
C GLY A 19 11.81 -17.26 13.32
N HIS A 20 11.00 -17.15 14.36
CA HIS A 20 9.55 -17.36 14.32
C HIS A 20 8.86 -16.36 13.38
N ASP A 21 9.17 -15.07 13.49
CA ASP A 21 8.59 -14.03 12.62
C ASP A 21 8.95 -14.23 11.14
N LEU A 22 10.18 -14.69 10.87
CA LEU A 22 10.58 -15.01 9.50
C LEU A 22 9.79 -16.20 8.95
N LEU A 23 9.56 -17.26 9.74
CA LEU A 23 8.82 -18.43 9.27
C LEU A 23 7.32 -18.14 9.09
N LEU A 24 6.72 -17.36 9.99
CA LEU A 24 5.27 -17.14 10.00
C LEU A 24 4.80 -15.88 9.29
N VAL A 25 5.64 -14.87 9.10
CA VAL A 25 5.21 -13.65 8.41
C VAL A 25 5.73 -13.64 6.98
N ALA A 26 6.94 -14.15 6.71
CA ALA A 26 7.57 -13.99 5.39
C ALA A 26 6.74 -14.58 4.24
N ARG A 27 6.11 -15.75 4.43
CA ARG A 27 5.27 -16.39 3.41
C ARG A 27 4.04 -15.55 3.05
N TRP A 28 3.46 -14.82 4.00
CA TRP A 28 2.25 -14.04 3.80
C TRP A 28 2.53 -12.57 3.46
N ARG A 29 3.75 -12.07 3.67
CA ARG A 29 4.11 -10.67 3.34
C ARG A 29 3.78 -10.30 1.91
N GLN A 30 4.04 -11.20 0.96
CA GLN A 30 3.73 -10.94 -0.44
C GLN A 30 2.20 -10.89 -0.68
N GLY A 31 1.45 -11.82 -0.09
CA GLY A 31 -0.01 -11.86 -0.18
C GLY A 31 -0.66 -10.62 0.43
N LEU A 32 -0.25 -10.24 1.64
CA LEU A 32 -0.71 -9.03 2.32
C LEU A 32 -0.39 -7.77 1.54
N ARG A 33 0.82 -7.66 0.97
CA ARG A 33 1.19 -6.54 0.09
C ARG A 33 0.40 -6.52 -1.21
N LYS A 34 -0.05 -7.67 -1.69
CA LYS A 34 -0.90 -7.76 -2.89
C LYS A 34 -2.32 -7.31 -2.56
N GLU A 35 -2.86 -7.73 -1.43
CA GLU A 35 -4.21 -7.36 -0.99
C GLU A 35 -4.30 -5.87 -0.69
N ALA A 36 -3.34 -5.33 0.07
CA ALA A 36 -3.29 -3.89 0.37
C ALA A 36 -3.24 -3.04 -0.92
N ARG A 37 -2.50 -3.48 -1.95
CA ARG A 37 -2.50 -2.80 -3.26
C ARG A 37 -3.84 -2.90 -3.97
N ARG A 38 -4.53 -4.02 -3.84
CA ARG A 38 -5.84 -4.25 -4.47
C ARG A 38 -6.91 -3.37 -3.85
N GLU A 39 -6.88 -3.20 -2.53
CA GLU A 39 -7.73 -2.25 -1.81
C GLU A 39 -7.46 -0.82 -2.26
N ASP A 40 -6.19 -0.42 -2.32
CA ASP A 40 -5.76 0.91 -2.83
C ASP A 40 -6.23 1.17 -4.26
N ASP A 41 -6.08 0.20 -5.16
CA ASP A 41 -6.52 0.31 -6.55
C ASP A 41 -8.06 0.41 -6.65
N THR A 42 -8.79 -0.26 -5.76
CA THR A 42 -10.25 -0.21 -5.70
C THR A 42 -10.73 1.15 -5.20
N LEU A 43 -10.11 1.68 -4.13
CA LEU A 43 -10.39 3.03 -3.63
C LEU A 43 -10.13 4.08 -4.71
N ARG A 44 -8.99 3.97 -5.41
CA ARG A 44 -8.64 4.86 -6.52
C ARG A 44 -9.67 4.80 -7.65
N ALA A 45 -10.16 3.61 -8.01
CA ALA A 45 -11.20 3.47 -9.02
C ALA A 45 -12.52 4.15 -8.61
N LEU A 46 -12.92 4.03 -7.34
CA LEU A 46 -14.12 4.70 -6.81
C LEU A 46 -14.00 6.23 -6.84
N LEU A 47 -12.82 6.76 -6.49
CA LEU A 47 -12.59 8.20 -6.49
C LEU A 47 -12.50 8.81 -7.90
N LEU A 48 -12.10 7.99 -8.89
CA LEU A 48 -12.03 8.38 -10.30
C LEU A 48 -13.30 8.02 -11.08
N LEU A 49 -14.37 7.56 -10.44
CA LEU A 49 -15.65 7.27 -11.11
C LEU A 49 -16.15 8.46 -11.94
N GLU A 50 -15.91 9.68 -11.47
CA GLU A 50 -16.28 10.91 -12.18
C GLU A 50 -15.57 11.03 -13.53
N SER A 51 -14.30 10.61 -13.63
CA SER A 51 -13.56 10.56 -14.91
C SER A 51 -14.12 9.50 -15.87
N LEU A 52 -14.86 8.52 -15.36
CA LEU A 52 -15.58 7.51 -16.13
C LEU A 52 -17.04 7.93 -16.42
N GLY A 53 -17.44 9.15 -16.04
CA GLY A 53 -18.80 9.67 -16.23
C GLY A 53 -19.82 9.17 -15.20
N VAL A 54 -19.36 8.58 -14.09
CA VAL A 54 -20.20 8.11 -12.98
C VAL A 54 -20.05 9.08 -11.82
N ASP A 55 -21.14 9.71 -11.39
CA ASP A 55 -21.12 10.64 -10.26
C ASP A 55 -20.60 9.93 -8.99
N ASN A 56 -19.60 10.52 -8.34
CA ASN A 56 -19.02 9.99 -7.11
C ASN A 56 -19.78 10.56 -5.89
N PRO A 57 -20.51 9.73 -5.12
CA PRO A 57 -21.36 10.19 -4.02
C PRO A 57 -20.57 10.71 -2.80
N VAL A 58 -19.24 10.54 -2.77
CA VAL A 58 -18.35 11.02 -1.71
C VAL A 58 -17.30 12.01 -2.22
N ALA A 59 -17.50 12.60 -3.40
CA ALA A 59 -16.53 13.49 -4.04
C ALA A 59 -16.17 14.68 -3.15
N TYR A 60 -17.17 15.27 -2.46
CA TYR A 60 -16.97 16.46 -1.64
C TYR A 60 -16.19 16.16 -0.35
N GLU A 61 -16.49 15.01 0.26
CA GLU A 61 -15.88 14.55 1.51
C GLU A 61 -14.43 14.08 1.32
N THR A 62 -14.04 13.77 0.08
CA THR A 62 -12.73 13.22 -0.25
C THR A 62 -11.81 14.23 -0.96
N LEU A 63 -12.23 15.50 -1.06
CA LEU A 63 -11.44 16.59 -1.66
C LEU A 63 -10.04 16.72 -1.05
N ASP A 64 -9.91 16.55 0.25
CA ASP A 64 -8.62 16.65 0.97
C ASP A 64 -7.64 15.52 0.62
N VAL A 65 -8.16 14.41 0.10
CA VAL A 65 -7.38 13.22 -0.27
C VAL A 65 -6.89 13.31 -1.72
N VAL A 66 -7.55 14.11 -2.56
CA VAL A 66 -7.25 14.30 -3.99
C VAL A 66 -5.76 14.58 -4.26
N PRO A 67 -5.07 15.49 -3.54
CA PRO A 67 -3.67 15.80 -3.83
C PRO A 67 -2.72 14.59 -3.69
N TYR A 68 -2.99 13.71 -2.72
CA TYR A 68 -2.20 12.50 -2.52
C TYR A 68 -2.48 11.44 -3.59
N LEU A 69 -3.73 11.40 -4.08
CA LEU A 69 -4.15 10.46 -5.11
C LEU A 69 -3.56 10.79 -6.48
N VAL A 70 -3.40 12.08 -6.82
CA VAL A 70 -2.82 12.52 -8.11
C VAL A 70 -1.38 12.03 -8.27
N ALA A 71 -0.54 12.16 -7.23
CA ALA A 71 0.84 11.71 -7.26
C ALA A 71 0.95 10.19 -7.48
N ASP A 72 0.10 9.42 -6.81
CA ASP A 72 0.07 7.96 -6.95
C ASP A 72 -0.64 7.49 -8.22
N PHE A 73 -1.60 8.28 -8.74
CA PHE A 73 -2.29 8.02 -9.99
C PHE A 73 -1.32 7.99 -11.16
N HIS A 74 -0.33 8.89 -11.16
CA HIS A 74 0.73 8.86 -12.15
C HIS A 74 1.49 7.52 -12.14
N ALA A 75 1.90 7.07 -10.95
CA ALA A 75 2.59 5.80 -10.81
C ALA A 75 1.72 4.60 -11.19
N TRP A 76 0.41 4.68 -10.95
CA TRP A 76 -0.57 3.65 -11.28
C TRP A 76 -0.85 3.56 -12.78
N HIS A 77 -1.17 4.66 -13.47
CA HIS A 77 -1.54 4.59 -14.90
C HIS A 77 -0.35 4.11 -15.75
N ARG A 78 0.89 4.51 -15.40
CA ARG A 78 2.11 4.00 -16.05
C ARG A 78 2.25 2.48 -15.92
N ARG A 79 1.81 1.87 -14.81
CA ARG A 79 1.78 0.40 -14.66
C ARG A 79 0.69 -0.27 -15.48
N MET A 80 -0.41 0.42 -15.74
CA MET A 80 -1.52 -0.08 -16.54
C MET A 80 -1.24 -0.02 -18.06
N GLY A 81 -0.07 0.49 -18.47
CA GLY A 81 0.38 0.49 -19.86
C GLY A 81 -0.37 1.48 -20.76
N ARG A 82 -0.92 2.55 -20.18
CA ARG A 82 -1.47 3.67 -20.96
C ARG A 82 -0.40 4.77 -21.04
N ASP A 83 -0.03 5.16 -22.25
CA ASP A 83 0.99 6.19 -22.49
C ASP A 83 0.47 7.60 -22.19
N GLU A 84 -0.85 7.82 -22.28
CA GLU A 84 -1.52 9.09 -21.99
C GLU A 84 -2.87 8.87 -21.28
N PHE A 85 -3.24 9.81 -20.40
CA PHE A 85 -4.54 9.85 -19.73
C PHE A 85 -5.15 11.24 -19.88
N GLY A 86 -6.18 11.38 -20.72
CA GLY A 86 -6.88 12.65 -20.99
C GLY A 86 -6.58 13.25 -22.36
N ASP A 87 -7.08 14.47 -22.59
CA ASP A 87 -6.86 15.24 -23.82
C ASP A 87 -5.46 15.89 -23.87
N ALA A 88 -5.02 16.23 -25.07
CA ALA A 88 -3.73 16.86 -25.36
C ALA A 88 -3.54 18.17 -24.57
N GLY A 89 -2.90 18.07 -23.40
CA GLY A 89 -2.68 19.21 -22.50
C GLY A 89 -2.70 18.85 -21.02
N VAL A 90 -3.32 17.71 -20.65
CA VAL A 90 -3.18 17.17 -19.29
C VAL A 90 -1.95 16.28 -19.27
N CYS A 91 -0.78 16.89 -19.06
CA CYS A 91 0.39 16.10 -18.71
C CYS A 91 0.10 15.34 -17.41
N CYS A 92 0.49 14.06 -17.39
CA CYS A 92 1.36 13.52 -16.35
C CYS A 92 1.44 14.31 -15.05
#